data_AF-A0A8T5HVZ5-F1
#
_entry.id   AF-A0A8T5HVZ5-F1
#
_cell.length_a   1.000
_cell.length_b   1.000
_cell.length_c   1.000
_cell.angle_alpha   90.00
_cell.angle_beta   90.00
_cell.angle_gamma   90.00
#
_symmetry.space_group_name_H-M   'P 1'
#
loop_
_entity.id
_entity.type
_entity.pdbx_description
1 polymer ?
#
loop_
_entity_poly.entity_id
_entity_poly.type
_entity_poly.pdbx_seq_one_letter_code
_entity_poly.pdbx_strand_id
1 'polypeptide(L)'
;MGLVNEAGYLYVHSKELLVLNKRIKRLSKKAKKHVDKHTKAETEGARSKHKKKHTKTTEDIHSLMKKHNKVLIKLKAHQIAYIHALRKEHKV
;
A
#
# COMPACT_ATOMS: atom_id res chain seq x y z
N MET A 1 -17.75 -2.89 20.99
CA MET A 1 -17.32 -3.83 19.92
C MET A 1 -16.91 -5.14 20.57
N GLY A 2 -17.28 -6.28 19.98
CA GLY A 2 -16.94 -7.62 20.47
C GLY A 2 -15.74 -8.22 19.73
N LEU A 3 -15.16 -9.27 20.30
CA LEU A 3 -13.93 -9.92 19.83
C LEU A 3 -14.02 -10.39 18.37
N VAL A 4 -15.15 -10.99 18.00
CA VAL A 4 -15.44 -11.48 16.64
C VAL A 4 -15.47 -10.35 15.61
N ASN A 5 -16.05 -9.19 15.97
CA ASN A 5 -16.13 -8.05 15.06
C ASN A 5 -14.74 -7.45 14.80
N GLU A 6 -13.93 -7.30 15.85
CA GLU A 6 -12.56 -6.81 15.72
C GLU A 6 -11.68 -7.78 14.93
N ALA A 7 -11.82 -9.09 15.13
CA ALA A 7 -11.16 -10.11 14.30
C ALA A 7 -11.57 -10.00 12.83
N GLY A 8 -12.85 -9.77 12.54
CA GLY A 8 -13.36 -9.52 11.20
C GLY A 8 -12.72 -8.29 10.55
N TYR A 9 -12.66 -7.16 11.26
CA TYR A 9 -12.01 -5.94 10.76
C TYR A 9 -10.51 -6.15 10.49
N LEU A 10 -9.80 -6.82 11.39
CA LEU A 10 -8.39 -7.18 11.20
C LEU A 10 -8.19 -8.02 9.94
N TYR A 11 -9.04 -9.03 9.72
CA TYR A 11 -8.99 -9.85 8.52
C TYR A 11 -9.18 -9.02 7.24
N VAL A 12 -10.26 -8.23 7.17
CA VAL A 12 -10.59 -7.43 5.99
C VAL A 12 -9.46 -6.42 5.68
N HIS A 13 -8.99 -5.67 6.68
CA HIS A 13 -7.94 -4.68 6.48
C HIS A 13 -6.59 -5.32 6.13
N SER A 14 -6.26 -6.50 6.66
CA SER A 14 -5.04 -7.21 6.28
C SER A 14 -5.05 -7.65 4.82
N LYS A 15 -6.21 -8.09 4.29
CA LYS A 15 -6.39 -8.44 2.88
C LYS A 15 -6.28 -7.20 1.98
N GLU A 16 -6.90 -6.09 2.38
CA GLU A 16 -6.78 -4.81 1.66
C GLU A 16 -5.31 -4.35 1.59
N LEU A 17 -4.59 -4.44 2.70
CA LEU A 17 -3.16 -4.10 2.77
C LEU A 17 -2.32 -4.98 1.82
N LEU A 18 -2.61 -6.28 1.75
CA LEU A 18 -1.93 -7.21 0.85
C LEU A 18 -2.15 -6.85 -0.63
N VAL A 19 -3.38 -6.46 -1.00
CA VAL A 19 -3.69 -6.00 -2.36
C VAL A 19 -2.93 -4.71 -2.68
N LEU A 20 -2.91 -3.74 -1.76
CA LEU A 20 -2.17 -2.49 -1.93
C LEU A 20 -0.66 -2.75 -2.11
N ASN A 21 -0.07 -3.64 -1.30
CA ASN A 21 1.34 -4.02 -1.40
C ASN A 21 1.69 -4.65 -2.75
N LYS A 22 0.85 -5.57 -3.25
CA LYS A 22 1.03 -6.17 -4.58
C LYS A 22 0.99 -5.10 -5.68
N ARG A 23 0.06 -4.15 -5.59
CA ARG A 23 -0.07 -3.07 -6.57
C ARG A 23 1.11 -2.11 -6.53
N ILE A 24 1.55 -1.69 -5.35
CA ILE A 24 2.74 -0.85 -5.16
C ILE A 24 3.97 -1.56 -5.76
N LYS A 25 4.21 -2.83 -5.39
CA LYS A 25 5.34 -3.62 -5.93
C LYS A 25 5.35 -3.68 -7.46
N ARG A 26 4.18 -3.86 -8.09
CA ARG A 26 4.05 -3.86 -9.55
C ARG A 26 4.39 -2.50 -10.15
N LEU A 27 3.90 -1.42 -9.56
CA LEU A 27 4.19 -0.07 -10.03
C LEU A 27 5.66 0.32 -9.81
N SER A 28 6.28 -0.06 -8.69
CA SER A 28 7.71 0.16 -8.45
C SER A 28 8.58 -0.50 -9.52
N LYS A 29 8.26 -1.75 -9.90
CA LYS A 29 8.93 -2.42 -11.03
C LYS A 29 8.74 -1.66 -12.35
N LYS A 30 7.53 -1.14 -12.59
CA LYS A 30 7.21 -0.34 -13.79
C LYS A 30 7.96 0.99 -13.82
N ALA A 31 8.04 1.68 -12.68
CA ALA A 31 8.80 2.92 -12.53
C ALA A 31 10.28 2.68 -12.83
N LYS A 32 10.89 1.64 -12.23
CA LYS A 32 12.27 1.24 -12.52
C LYS A 32 12.49 0.98 -14.02
N LYS A 33 11.57 0.24 -14.66
CA LYS A 33 11.63 0.00 -16.12
C LYS A 33 11.58 1.30 -16.93
N HIS A 34 10.87 2.33 -16.49
CA HIS A 34 10.85 3.62 -17.16
C HIS A 34 12.15 4.41 -16.97
N VAL A 35 12.79 4.30 -15.80
CA VAL A 35 14.14 4.83 -15.58
C VAL A 35 15.15 4.14 -16.49
N ASP A 36 15.15 2.81 -16.53
CA ASP A 36 16.08 2.03 -17.37
C ASP A 36 15.90 2.33 -18.87
N LYS A 37 14.67 2.58 -19.30
CA LYS A 37 14.38 2.98 -20.69
C LYS A 37 14.74 4.44 -20.97
N HIS A 38 14.60 5.32 -19.98
CA HIS A 38 15.03 6.70 -20.10
C HIS A 38 16.55 6.77 -20.30
N THR A 39 17.33 6.03 -19.51
CA THR A 39 18.80 6.03 -19.60
C THR A 39 19.32 5.45 -20.92
N LYS A 40 18.63 4.44 -21.46
CA LYS A 40 19.00 3.80 -22.75
C LYS A 40 18.43 4.48 -23.99
N ALA A 41 17.59 5.51 -23.84
CA ALA A 41 16.99 6.17 -24.99
C ALA A 41 18.00 7.06 -25.72
N GLU A 42 18.11 6.86 -27.03
CA GLU A 42 19.05 7.59 -27.90
C GLU A 42 18.52 8.98 -28.27
N THR A 43 17.20 9.14 -28.38
CA THR A 43 16.57 10.41 -28.74
C THR A 43 15.99 11.14 -27.54
N GLU A 44 16.05 12.47 -27.59
CA GLU A 44 15.48 13.33 -26.55
C GLU A 44 13.97 13.15 -26.40
N GLY A 45 13.25 12.98 -27.52
CA GLY A 45 11.82 12.69 -27.51
C GLY A 45 11.47 11.40 -26.75
N ALA A 46 12.26 10.33 -26.94
CA ALA A 46 12.08 9.08 -26.21
C ALA A 46 12.45 9.22 -24.73
N ARG A 47 13.52 9.94 -24.39
CA ARG A 47 13.87 10.29 -23.00
C ARG A 47 12.73 11.03 -22.31
N SER A 48 12.25 12.11 -22.91
CA SER A 48 11.15 12.92 -22.38
C SER A 48 9.88 12.08 -22.13
N LYS A 49 9.52 11.20 -23.08
CA LYS A 49 8.38 10.27 -22.93
C LYS A 49 8.55 9.32 -21.73
N HIS A 50 9.74 8.75 -21.54
CA HIS A 50 10.01 7.85 -20.41
C HIS A 50 10.06 8.59 -19.08
N LYS A 51 10.61 9.81 -19.04
CA LYS A 51 10.59 10.71 -17.87
C LYS A 51 9.15 10.99 -17.43
N LYS A 52 8.28 11.43 -18.36
CA LYS A 52 6.86 11.71 -18.07
C LYS A 52 6.14 10.47 -17.52
N LYS A 53 6.37 9.28 -18.11
CA LYS A 53 5.78 8.02 -17.64
C LYS A 53 6.29 7.61 -16.26
N HIS A 54 7.58 7.82 -15.98
CA HIS A 54 8.14 7.59 -14.65
C HIS A 54 7.45 8.48 -13.62
N THR A 55 7.40 9.80 -13.85
CA THR A 55 6.76 10.76 -12.94
C THR A 55 5.32 10.36 -12.61
N LYS A 56 4.50 10.09 -13.63
CA LYS A 56 3.12 9.64 -13.43
C LYS A 56 3.03 8.34 -12.61
N THR A 57 3.90 7.38 -12.89
CA THR A 57 3.92 6.11 -12.13
C THR A 57 4.31 6.35 -10.66
N THR A 58 5.22 7.29 -10.40
CA THR A 58 5.63 7.67 -9.04
C THR A 58 4.52 8.38 -8.27
N GLU A 59 3.75 9.26 -8.93
CA GLU A 59 2.55 9.88 -8.37
C GLU A 59 1.49 8.82 -7.98
N ASP A 60 1.24 7.85 -8.86
CA ASP A 60 0.34 6.72 -8.58
C ASP A 60 0.81 5.91 -7.37
N ILE A 61 2.12 5.63 -7.26
CA ILE A 61 2.71 4.95 -6.10
C ILE A 61 2.47 5.77 -4.84
N HIS A 62 2.72 7.08 -4.87
CA HIS A 62 2.55 7.96 -3.72
C HIS A 62 1.08 7.99 -3.25
N SER A 63 0.13 8.05 -4.17
CA SER A 63 -1.31 7.95 -3.87
C SER A 63 -1.67 6.61 -3.20
N LEU A 64 -1.13 5.50 -3.69
CA LEU A 64 -1.34 4.19 -3.08
C LEU A 64 -0.67 4.07 -1.70
N MET A 65 0.49 4.67 -1.49
CA MET A 65 1.12 4.69 -0.17
C MET A 65 0.28 5.45 0.86
N LYS A 66 -0.36 6.56 0.46
CA LYS A 66 -1.31 7.27 1.35
C LYS A 66 -2.47 6.36 1.76
N LYS A 67 -3.03 5.59 0.82
CA LYS A 67 -4.09 4.61 1.11
C LYS A 67 -3.58 3.49 2.02
N HIS A 68 -2.41 2.93 1.71
CA HIS A 68 -1.74 1.92 2.51
C HIS A 68 -1.54 2.36 3.96
N ASN A 69 -1.05 3.59 4.19
CA ASN A 69 -0.84 4.12 5.53
C ASN A 69 -2.17 4.30 6.28
N LYS A 70 -3.24 4.72 5.61
CA LYS A 70 -4.57 4.81 6.21
C LYS A 70 -5.07 3.42 6.68
N VAL A 71 -4.90 2.39 5.86
CA VAL A 71 -5.28 1.01 6.22
C VAL A 71 -4.43 0.51 7.39
N LEU A 72 -3.12 0.79 7.41
CA LEU A 72 -2.24 0.44 8.54
C LEU A 72 -2.69 1.08 9.85
N ILE A 73 -3.06 2.37 9.82
CA ILE A 73 -3.55 3.07 11.02
C ILE A 73 -4.82 2.41 11.54
N LYS A 74 -5.78 2.10 10.64
CA LYS A 74 -7.01 1.38 11.00
C LYS A 74 -6.71 0.01 11.60
N LEU A 75 -5.83 -0.76 10.96
CA LEU A 75 -5.45 -2.09 11.41
C LEU A 75 -4.83 -2.06 12.81
N LYS A 76 -3.95 -1.08 13.09
CA LYS A 76 -3.39 -0.87 14.43
C LYS A 76 -4.47 -0.53 15.46
N ALA A 77 -5.42 0.33 15.12
CA ALA A 77 -6.51 0.69 16.02
C ALA A 77 -7.39 -0.53 16.36
N HIS A 78 -7.79 -1.31 15.35
CA HIS A 78 -8.54 -2.56 15.55
C HIS A 78 -7.76 -3.61 16.31
N GLN A 79 -6.43 -3.69 16.13
CA GLN A 79 -5.59 -4.61 16.90
C GLN A 79 -5.58 -4.26 18.39
N ILE A 80 -5.47 -2.97 18.73
CA ILE A 80 -5.54 -2.49 20.10
C ILE A 80 -6.93 -2.81 20.69
N ALA A 81 -8.00 -2.52 19.96
CA ALA A 81 -9.37 -2.81 20.38
C ALA A 81 -9.60 -4.32 20.59
N TYR A 82 -9.10 -5.16 19.69
CA TYR A 82 -9.13 -6.62 19.81
C TYR A 82 -8.44 -7.10 21.09
N ILE A 83 -7.24 -6.59 21.38
CA ILE A 83 -6.48 -6.93 22.59
C ILE A 83 -7.26 -6.53 23.85
N HIS A 84 -7.86 -5.34 23.87
CA HIS A 84 -8.71 -4.90 24.98
C HIS A 84 -9.93 -5.78 25.17
N ALA A 85 -10.61 -6.16 24.08
CA ALA A 85 -11.75 -7.07 24.12
C ALA A 85 -11.33 -8.45 24.65
N LEU A 86 -10.18 -8.95 24.20
CA LEU A 86 -9.62 -10.25 24.61
C LEU A 86 -9.27 -10.28 26.10
N ARG A 87 -8.66 -9.21 26.62
CA ARG A 87 -8.40 -9.08 28.07
C ARG A 87 -9.68 -9.04 28.88
N LYS A 88 -10.68 -8.29 28.42
CA LYS A 88 -11.99 -8.18 29.09
C LYS A 88 -12.70 -9.54 29.14
N GLU A 89 -12.66 -10.31 28.06
CA GLU A 89 -13.30 -11.62 27.97
C GLU A 89 -12.60 -12.67 28.83
N HIS A 90 -11.27 -12.64 28.90
CA HIS A 90 -10.48 -13.57 29.72
C HIS A 90 -10.27 -13.12 31.18
N LYS A 91 -10.82 -11.97 31.60
CA LYS A 91 -10.63 -11.37 32.94
C LYS A 91 -9.16 -11.29 33.38
N VAL A 92 -8.27 -10.94 32.45
CA VAL A 92 -6.84 -10.66 32.73
C VAL A 92 -6.61 -9.16 32.73
#